data_AF-A0A6P8IX43-F1
#
_entry.id   AF-A0A6P8IX43-F1
#
_cell.length_a   1.000
_cell.length_b   1.000
_cell.length_c   1.000
_cell.angle_alpha   90.00
_cell.angle_beta   90.00
_cell.angle_gamma   90.00
#
_symmetry.space_group_name_H-M   'P 1'
#
loop_
_entity.id
_entity.type
_entity.pdbx_description
1 polymer ?
#
loop_
_entity_poly.entity_id
_entity_poly.type
_entity_poly.pdbx_seq_one_letter_code
_entity_poly.pdbx_strand_id
1 'polypeptide(L)'
;MGSLILTGFHLYLVFCIVNARFQFKEAKPCDSTKCLPPKCRCSNNFDPPGGLQRKDTPQIIIITFDDDINTENYKQYLEAFDGLKNPNGCPGVGTFFICHNYTNYFLAETMYSKGHELADHTVTHQEPTDYWIHGSYEMWKNEINGEREILHRSVLIY
;
A
#
# COMPACT_ATOMS: atom_id res chain seq x y z
N MET A 1 -1.13 -8.95 -56.63
CA MET A 1 -1.73 -9.84 -55.61
C MET A 1 -0.98 -9.89 -54.27
N GLY A 2 0.33 -9.59 -54.19
CA GLY A 2 1.07 -9.62 -52.89
C GLY A 2 0.82 -8.46 -51.92
N SER A 3 0.43 -7.27 -52.38
CA SER A 3 0.25 -6.07 -51.53
C SER A 3 -0.99 -6.16 -50.61
N LEU A 4 -2.08 -6.78 -51.08
CA LEU A 4 -3.32 -6.97 -50.32
C LEU A 4 -3.20 -7.97 -49.15
N ILE A 5 -2.26 -8.92 -49.25
CA ILE A 5 -2.02 -9.91 -48.19
C ILE A 5 -1.20 -9.28 -47.05
N LEU A 6 -0.23 -8.42 -47.37
CA LEU A 6 0.60 -7.71 -46.40
C LEU A 6 -0.21 -6.68 -45.58
N THR A 7 -1.13 -5.96 -46.23
CA THR A 7 -2.00 -4.98 -45.55
C THR A 7 -3.02 -5.65 -44.64
N GLY A 8 -3.57 -6.80 -45.06
CA GLY A 8 -4.46 -7.62 -44.24
C GLY A 8 -3.77 -8.17 -42.99
N PHE A 9 -2.52 -8.60 -43.11
CA PHE A 9 -1.73 -9.08 -41.98
C PHE A 9 -1.38 -7.96 -41.00
N HIS A 10 -0.99 -6.78 -41.49
CA HIS A 10 -0.72 -5.62 -40.63
C HIS A 10 -1.97 -5.12 -39.88
N LEU A 11 -3.12 -5.04 -40.54
CA LEU A 11 -4.39 -4.67 -39.91
C LEU A 11 -4.80 -5.67 -38.84
N TYR A 12 -4.63 -6.98 -39.09
CA TYR A 12 -4.90 -8.03 -38.12
C TYR A 12 -3.96 -7.94 -36.90
N LEU A 13 -2.67 -7.71 -37.13
CA LEU A 13 -1.66 -7.58 -36.08
C LEU A 13 -1.92 -6.33 -35.21
N VAL A 14 -2.31 -5.21 -35.82
CA VAL A 14 -2.75 -3.99 -35.10
C VAL A 14 -4.01 -4.28 -34.28
N PHE A 15 -5.01 -4.98 -34.84
CA PHE A 15 -6.24 -5.33 -34.11
C PHE A 15 -5.99 -6.27 -32.92
N CYS A 16 -5.04 -7.21 -33.05
CA CYS A 16 -4.59 -8.07 -31.94
C CYS A 16 -3.84 -7.26 -30.86
N ILE A 17 -2.96 -6.32 -31.25
CA ILE A 17 -2.24 -5.46 -30.30
C ILE A 17 -3.21 -4.53 -29.54
N VAL A 18 -4.24 -4.00 -30.20
CA VAL A 18 -5.23 -3.11 -29.55
C VAL A 18 -6.07 -3.88 -28.52
N ASN A 19 -6.48 -5.12 -28.81
CA ASN A 19 -7.23 -5.95 -27.85
C ASN A 19 -6.37 -6.42 -26.66
N ALA A 20 -5.04 -6.46 -26.79
CA ALA A 20 -4.15 -6.79 -25.69
C ALA A 20 -3.98 -5.64 -24.66
N ARG A 21 -4.50 -4.43 -24.94
CA ARG A 21 -4.33 -3.24 -24.08
C ARG A 21 -5.33 -3.10 -22.93
N PHE A 22 -6.36 -3.93 -22.85
CA PHE A 22 -7.27 -3.98 -21.71
C PHE A 22 -7.01 -5.23 -20.87
N GLN A 23 -5.97 -5.17 -20.04
CA GLN A 23 -5.53 -6.31 -19.22
C GLN A 23 -6.42 -6.53 -17.98
N PHE A 24 -7.35 -5.61 -17.67
CA PHE A 24 -8.20 -5.69 -16.49
C PHE A 24 -9.68 -5.69 -16.86
N LYS A 25 -10.40 -6.70 -16.36
CA LYS A 25 -11.86 -6.74 -16.39
C LYS A 25 -12.40 -6.05 -15.14
N GLU A 26 -13.48 -5.31 -15.29
CA GLU A 26 -14.17 -4.71 -14.15
C GLU A 26 -14.57 -5.78 -13.12
N ALA A 27 -14.47 -5.43 -11.85
CA ALA A 27 -14.90 -6.30 -10.77
C ALA A 27 -16.43 -6.46 -10.79
N LYS A 28 -16.92 -7.68 -10.60
CA LYS A 28 -18.35 -7.94 -10.44
C LYS A 28 -18.83 -7.48 -9.05
N PRO A 29 -20.14 -7.18 -8.88
CA PRO A 29 -20.72 -6.99 -7.56
C PRO A 29 -20.39 -8.16 -6.62
N CYS A 30 -20.23 -7.86 -5.32
CA CYS A 30 -19.81 -8.87 -4.36
C CYS A 30 -20.83 -10.00 -4.23
N ASP A 31 -20.34 -11.25 -4.27
CA ASP A 31 -21.10 -12.45 -3.95
C ASP A 31 -20.67 -12.93 -2.55
N SER A 32 -21.51 -12.67 -1.56
CA SER A 32 -21.23 -13.01 -0.15
C SER A 32 -21.14 -14.52 0.11
N THR A 33 -21.62 -15.35 -0.82
CA THR A 33 -21.46 -16.81 -0.72
C THR A 33 -20.08 -17.29 -1.16
N LYS A 34 -19.37 -16.48 -1.96
CA LYS A 34 -18.02 -16.78 -2.46
C LYS A 34 -16.94 -15.98 -1.74
N CYS A 35 -17.24 -14.74 -1.36
CA CYS A 35 -16.31 -13.84 -0.67
C CYS A 35 -16.32 -14.13 0.83
N LEU A 36 -15.46 -15.06 1.25
CA LEU A 36 -15.41 -15.53 2.63
C LEU A 36 -14.09 -15.14 3.34
N PRO A 37 -14.14 -14.83 4.66
CA PRO A 37 -12.94 -14.60 5.48
C PRO A 37 -12.01 -15.83 5.55
N PRO A 38 -10.70 -15.65 5.83
CA PRO A 38 -10.00 -14.38 6.06
C PRO A 38 -9.56 -13.67 4.77
N LYS A 39 -9.75 -14.30 3.60
CA LYS A 39 -9.19 -13.85 2.32
C LYS A 39 -10.04 -12.82 1.59
N CYS A 40 -11.32 -12.68 1.94
CA CYS A 40 -12.24 -11.79 1.26
C CYS A 40 -13.29 -11.22 2.23
N ARG A 41 -13.67 -9.96 2.01
CA ARG A 41 -14.78 -9.30 2.69
C ARG A 41 -15.48 -8.36 1.71
N CYS A 42 -16.80 -8.42 1.64
CA CYS A 42 -17.58 -7.48 0.84
C CYS A 42 -17.64 -6.10 1.52
N SER A 43 -17.48 -5.02 0.74
CA SER A 43 -17.52 -3.64 1.24
C SER A 43 -18.91 -3.15 1.65
N ASN A 44 -19.98 -3.78 1.14
CA ASN A 44 -21.36 -3.47 1.51
C ASN A 44 -21.80 -4.09 2.86
N ASN A 45 -20.93 -4.87 3.52
CA ASN A 45 -21.17 -5.41 4.85
C ASN A 45 -20.50 -4.53 5.91
N PHE A 46 -21.32 -3.78 6.64
CA PHE A 46 -20.90 -2.87 7.72
C PHE A 46 -20.92 -3.49 9.12
N ASP A 47 -21.32 -4.77 9.25
CA ASP A 47 -21.36 -5.44 10.55
C ASP A 47 -19.94 -5.78 11.03
N PRO A 48 -19.66 -5.75 12.34
CA PRO A 48 -18.37 -6.18 12.86
C PRO A 48 -17.96 -7.57 12.31
N PRO A 49 -16.70 -7.75 11.87
CA PRO A 49 -16.20 -9.04 11.44
C PRO A 49 -16.46 -10.13 12.50
N GLY A 50 -16.73 -11.36 12.05
CA GLY A 50 -16.97 -12.50 12.94
C GLY A 50 -18.33 -12.51 13.64
N GLY A 51 -19.25 -11.59 13.29
CA GLY A 51 -20.60 -11.57 13.87
C GLY A 51 -20.65 -11.03 15.30
N LEU A 52 -19.65 -10.24 15.70
CA LEU A 52 -19.59 -9.61 17.02
C LEU A 52 -20.70 -8.56 17.16
N GLN A 53 -21.25 -8.43 18.35
CA GLN A 53 -22.08 -7.27 18.68
C GLN A 53 -21.19 -6.05 18.87
N ARG A 54 -21.71 -4.85 18.56
CA ARG A 54 -20.94 -3.60 18.69
C ARG A 54 -20.36 -3.40 20.10
N LYS A 55 -21.12 -3.73 21.14
CA LYS A 55 -20.67 -3.64 22.54
C LYS A 55 -19.52 -4.60 22.90
N ASP A 56 -19.36 -5.66 22.13
CA ASP A 56 -18.33 -6.68 22.34
C ASP A 56 -17.18 -6.53 21.31
N THR A 57 -17.26 -5.54 20.43
CA THR A 57 -16.26 -5.28 19.37
C THR A 57 -15.19 -4.31 19.88
N PRO A 58 -13.89 -4.66 19.84
CA PRO A 58 -12.83 -3.71 20.16
C PRO A 58 -12.82 -2.51 19.21
N GLN A 59 -12.78 -1.30 19.76
CA GLN A 59 -12.52 -0.10 18.97
C GLN A 59 -11.03 -0.05 18.62
N ILE A 60 -10.70 -0.25 17.34
CA ILE A 60 -9.33 -0.09 16.84
C ILE A 60 -9.12 1.38 16.51
N ILE A 61 -7.99 1.94 16.95
CA ILE A 61 -7.51 3.27 16.57
C ILE A 61 -6.17 3.03 15.86
N ILE A 62 -6.05 3.52 14.63
CA ILE A 62 -4.82 3.43 13.83
C ILE A 62 -4.23 4.84 13.79
N ILE A 63 -3.06 5.00 14.42
CA ILE A 63 -2.29 6.25 14.36
C ILE A 63 -1.25 6.07 13.27
N THR A 64 -1.28 6.94 12.27
CA THR A 64 -0.35 6.93 11.16
C THR A 64 0.46 8.21 11.09
N PHE A 65 1.69 8.09 10.62
CA PHE A 65 2.55 9.20 10.23
C PHE A 65 3.00 8.94 8.80
N ASP A 66 2.87 9.94 7.95
CA ASP A 66 3.28 9.88 6.56
C ASP A 66 4.60 10.65 6.39
N ASP A 67 5.28 10.40 5.27
CA ASP A 67 6.57 10.97 4.87
C ASP A 67 7.79 10.44 5.62
N ASP A 68 8.89 11.19 5.59
CA ASP A 68 10.21 10.74 5.98
C ASP A 68 10.38 10.64 7.50
N ILE A 69 11.17 9.66 7.97
CA ILE A 69 11.62 9.62 9.37
C ILE A 69 13.02 10.20 9.43
N ASN A 70 13.20 11.31 10.13
CA ASN A 70 14.48 12.00 10.22
C ASN A 70 14.73 12.54 11.65
N THR A 71 15.83 13.26 11.85
CA THR A 71 16.20 13.77 13.18
C THR A 71 15.28 14.87 13.70
N GLU A 72 14.50 15.52 12.85
CA GLU A 72 13.60 16.63 13.18
C GLU A 72 12.29 16.14 13.79
N ASN A 73 11.80 14.97 13.36
CA ASN A 73 10.50 14.42 13.76
C ASN A 73 10.59 13.21 14.70
N TYR A 74 11.74 12.52 14.74
CA TYR A 74 11.92 11.30 15.53
C TYR A 74 11.63 11.47 17.03
N LYS A 75 11.99 12.61 17.62
CA LYS A 75 11.77 12.87 19.06
C LYS A 75 10.26 12.91 19.38
N GLN A 76 9.48 13.54 18.52
CA GLN A 76 8.04 13.70 18.66
C GLN A 76 7.34 12.33 18.55
N TYR A 77 7.83 11.45 17.67
CA TYR A 77 7.33 10.08 17.58
C TYR A 77 7.58 9.30 18.86
N LEU A 78 8.79 9.40 19.44
CA LEU A 78 9.08 8.75 20.73
C LEU A 78 8.18 9.28 21.84
N GLU A 79 7.98 10.60 21.93
CA GLU A 79 7.11 11.22 22.92
C GLU A 79 5.64 10.81 22.75
N ALA A 80 5.17 10.65 21.51
CA ALA A 80 3.78 10.26 21.23
C ALA A 80 3.43 8.84 21.71
N PHE A 81 4.40 7.93 21.73
CA PHE A 81 4.19 6.53 22.13
C PHE A 81 4.78 6.19 23.51
N ASP A 82 5.47 7.12 24.17
CA ASP A 82 6.05 6.87 25.48
C ASP A 82 4.98 6.56 26.53
N GLY A 83 5.15 5.43 27.21
CA GLY A 83 4.22 4.93 28.22
C GLY A 83 2.82 4.54 27.70
N LEU A 84 2.52 4.70 26.40
CA LEU A 84 1.22 4.35 25.83
C LEU A 84 1.02 2.84 25.90
N LYS A 85 -0.10 2.41 26.48
CA LYS A 85 -0.45 0.99 26.63
C LYS A 85 -1.88 0.72 26.20
N ASN A 86 -2.06 -0.39 25.49
CA ASN A 86 -3.35 -0.96 25.19
C ASN A 86 -3.98 -1.62 26.43
N PRO A 87 -5.30 -1.87 26.46
CA PRO A 87 -5.97 -2.55 27.57
C PRO A 87 -5.41 -3.95 27.89
N ASN A 88 -4.75 -4.60 26.93
CA ASN A 88 -4.06 -5.88 27.11
C ASN A 88 -2.66 -5.75 27.74
N GLY A 89 -2.21 -4.53 28.06
CA GLY A 89 -0.90 -4.25 28.63
C GLY A 89 0.26 -4.15 27.63
N CYS A 90 0.05 -4.46 26.35
CA CYS A 90 1.04 -4.27 25.30
C CYS A 90 1.27 -2.77 25.02
N PRO A 91 2.48 -2.38 24.54
CA PRO A 91 2.73 -1.03 24.08
C PRO A 91 1.72 -0.59 22.99
N GLY A 92 1.35 0.69 23.01
CA GLY A 92 0.73 1.32 21.86
C GLY A 92 1.76 1.50 20.75
N VAL A 93 1.38 1.16 19.52
CA VAL A 93 2.24 1.28 18.34
C VAL A 93 1.48 2.04 17.26
N GLY A 94 2.21 2.42 16.21
CA GLY A 94 1.69 3.18 15.08
C GLY A 94 2.27 2.64 13.79
N THR A 95 1.72 3.11 12.68
CA THR A 95 2.14 2.76 11.32
C THR A 95 2.78 3.98 10.67
N PHE A 96 4.01 3.83 10.18
CA PHE A 96 4.75 4.89 9.51
C PHE A 96 4.76 4.61 8.01
N PHE A 97 4.05 5.41 7.23
CA PHE A 97 4.11 5.39 5.77
C PHE A 97 5.31 6.22 5.34
N ILE A 98 6.42 5.55 5.05
CA ILE A 98 7.73 6.16 4.82
C ILE A 98 7.97 6.38 3.33
N CYS A 99 8.42 7.58 2.96
CA CYS A 99 9.01 7.85 1.66
C CYS A 99 10.54 7.83 1.71
N HIS A 100 11.21 7.56 0.59
CA HIS A 100 12.67 7.42 0.57
C HIS A 100 13.39 8.73 0.91
N ASN A 101 12.96 9.81 0.26
CA ASN A 101 13.66 11.08 0.30
C ASN A 101 13.76 11.59 1.74
N TYR A 102 14.99 11.88 2.20
CA TYR A 102 15.31 12.40 3.53
C TYR A 102 15.12 11.42 4.71
N THR A 103 14.66 10.18 4.46
CA THR A 103 14.55 9.17 5.51
C THR A 103 15.93 8.73 6.02
N ASN A 104 16.09 8.81 7.33
CA ASN A 104 17.17 8.18 8.07
C ASN A 104 16.78 6.74 8.45
N TYR A 105 17.23 5.78 7.65
CA TYR A 105 16.87 4.38 7.84
C TYR A 105 17.36 3.75 9.16
N PHE A 106 18.39 4.31 9.81
CA PHE A 106 18.76 3.88 11.17
C PHE A 106 17.65 4.22 12.17
N LEU A 107 17.03 5.39 12.04
CA LEU A 107 15.90 5.79 12.89
C LEU A 107 14.65 4.99 12.53
N ALA A 108 14.39 4.76 11.24
CA ALA A 108 13.28 3.90 10.80
C ALA A 108 13.42 2.47 11.33
N GLU A 109 14.60 1.85 11.22
CA GLU A 109 14.89 0.54 11.82
C GLU A 109 14.72 0.57 13.35
N THR A 110 15.13 1.65 14.00
CA THR A 110 14.91 1.80 15.43
C THR A 110 13.42 1.83 15.79
N MET A 111 12.58 2.53 15.00
CA MET A 111 11.13 2.50 15.18
C MET A 111 10.54 1.11 14.94
N TYR A 112 10.98 0.41 13.90
CA TYR A 112 10.59 -0.97 13.65
C TYR A 112 10.96 -1.90 14.82
N SER A 113 12.18 -1.77 15.37
CA SER A 113 12.64 -2.56 16.52
C SER A 113 11.82 -2.33 17.80
N LYS A 114 11.11 -1.19 17.89
CA LYS A 114 10.18 -0.86 18.98
C LYS A 114 8.77 -1.42 18.76
N GLY A 115 8.53 -2.10 17.63
CA GLY A 115 7.26 -2.74 17.29
C GLY A 115 6.33 -1.89 16.44
N HIS A 116 6.77 -0.72 15.96
CA HIS A 116 6.00 0.06 14.99
C HIS A 116 5.98 -0.62 13.63
N GLU A 117 4.90 -0.44 12.89
CA GLU A 117 4.80 -0.87 11.50
C GLU A 117 5.45 0.16 10.59
N LEU A 118 6.23 -0.31 9.61
CA LEU A 118 6.73 0.51 8.51
C LEU A 118 5.99 0.11 7.23
N ALA A 119 5.47 1.10 6.53
CA ALA A 119 4.71 0.95 5.30
C ALA A 119 5.27 1.88 4.21
N ASP A 120 4.93 1.56 2.97
CA ASP A 120 5.42 2.25 1.78
C ASP A 120 4.68 3.58 1.54
N HIS A 121 5.42 4.66 1.33
CA HIS A 121 4.89 5.95 0.87
C HIS A 121 5.61 6.47 -0.37
N THR A 122 5.91 5.57 -1.30
CA THR A 122 6.63 5.82 -2.56
C THR A 122 8.10 6.20 -2.37
N VAL A 123 8.91 6.04 -3.43
CA VAL A 123 10.32 6.44 -3.38
C VAL A 123 10.41 7.96 -3.41
N THR A 124 9.80 8.58 -4.42
CA THR A 124 10.09 9.99 -4.71
C THR A 124 9.21 10.97 -3.96
N HIS A 125 8.03 10.54 -3.52
CA HIS A 125 6.96 11.42 -3.03
C HIS A 125 6.75 12.65 -3.94
N GLN A 126 6.76 12.40 -5.26
CA GLN A 126 6.71 13.41 -6.30
C GLN A 126 5.48 14.34 -6.23
N GLU A 127 5.74 15.63 -6.45
CA GLU A 127 4.72 16.64 -6.71
C GLU A 127 4.74 17.09 -8.19
N PRO A 128 3.60 17.58 -8.74
CA PRO A 128 2.27 17.68 -8.14
C PRO A 128 1.48 16.37 -8.22
N THR A 129 0.28 16.34 -7.63
CA THR A 129 -0.60 15.15 -7.58
C THR A 129 -0.96 14.55 -8.95
N ASP A 130 -0.91 15.36 -10.02
CA ASP A 130 -1.17 14.92 -11.40
C ASP A 130 -0.21 13.82 -11.85
N TYR A 131 1.02 13.79 -11.31
CA TYR A 131 1.99 12.70 -11.54
C TYR A 131 1.38 11.33 -11.19
N TRP A 132 0.70 11.24 -10.05
CA TRP A 132 0.09 10.01 -9.55
C TRP A 132 -1.19 9.65 -10.29
N ILE A 133 -2.04 10.64 -10.59
CA ILE A 133 -3.33 10.45 -11.29
C ILE A 133 -3.11 9.88 -12.70
N HIS A 134 -2.06 10.34 -13.38
CA HIS A 134 -1.72 9.93 -14.74
C HIS A 134 -0.57 8.91 -14.79
N GLY A 135 -0.23 8.33 -13.65
CA GLY A 135 0.88 7.40 -13.53
C GLY A 135 0.70 6.12 -14.34
N SER A 136 1.75 5.72 -15.06
CA SER A 136 1.78 4.43 -15.75
C SER A 136 1.98 3.28 -14.75
N TYR A 137 1.64 2.05 -15.15
CA TYR A 137 1.91 0.86 -14.32
C TYR A 137 3.39 0.76 -13.92
N GLU A 138 4.31 0.98 -14.86
CA GLU A 138 5.75 0.92 -14.56
C GLU A 138 6.20 2.04 -13.61
N MET A 139 5.59 3.23 -13.71
CA MET A 139 5.83 4.30 -12.73
C MET A 139 5.38 3.87 -11.32
N TRP A 140 4.10 3.48 -11.16
CA TRP A 140 3.58 3.02 -9.87
C TRP A 140 4.36 1.83 -9.30
N LYS A 141 4.75 0.89 -10.17
CA LYS A 141 5.59 -0.24 -9.78
C LYS A 141 6.97 0.21 -9.30
N ASN A 142 7.61 1.15 -9.99
CA ASN A 142 8.92 1.65 -9.57
C ASN A 142 8.82 2.44 -8.25
N GLU A 143 7.73 3.15 -8.01
CA GLU A 143 7.51 3.92 -6.79
C GLU A 143 7.17 3.01 -5.59
N ILE A 144 6.21 2.10 -5.74
CA ILE A 144 5.70 1.26 -4.63
C ILE A 144 6.54 0.00 -4.44
N ASN A 145 6.97 -0.70 -5.50
CA ASN A 145 7.88 -1.83 -5.29
C ASN A 145 9.28 -1.32 -4.99
N GLY A 146 9.68 -0.16 -5.53
CA GLY A 146 10.97 0.44 -5.23
C GLY A 146 11.13 0.71 -3.74
N GLU A 147 10.19 1.42 -3.12
CA GLU A 147 10.30 1.76 -1.70
C GLU A 147 10.17 0.53 -0.80
N ARG A 148 9.30 -0.44 -1.14
CA ARG A 148 9.31 -1.76 -0.48
C ARG A 148 10.69 -2.43 -0.50
N GLU A 149 11.39 -2.44 -1.63
CA GLU A 149 12.74 -3.04 -1.72
C GLU A 149 13.78 -2.23 -0.93
N ILE A 150 13.65 -0.90 -0.89
CA ILE A 150 14.53 -0.04 -0.10
C ILE A 150 14.32 -0.30 1.40
N LEU A 151 13.06 -0.32 1.87
CA LEU A 151 12.72 -0.66 3.25
C LEU A 151 13.24 -2.04 3.63
N HIS A 152 13.02 -3.06 2.79
CA HIS A 152 13.48 -4.42 3.05
C HIS A 152 15.01 -4.54 3.14
N ARG A 153 15.75 -3.73 2.40
CA ARG A 153 17.22 -3.74 2.42
C ARG A 153 17.83 -2.88 3.51
N SER A 154 17.15 -1.81 3.88
CA SER A 154 17.67 -0.80 4.81
C SER A 154 17.25 -1.03 6.25
N VAL A 155 16.16 -1.76 6.46
CA VAL A 155 15.68 -2.23 7.76
C VAL A 155 15.90 -3.74 7.79
N LEU A 156 16.56 -4.28 8.82
CA LEU A 156 16.79 -5.72 8.95
C LEU A 156 15.49 -6.48 9.26
N ILE A 157 14.63 -6.61 8.26
CA ILE A 157 13.41 -7.40 8.30
C ILE A 157 13.79 -8.83 7.89
N TYR A 158 13.97 -9.72 8.87
CA TYR A 158 14.26 -11.15 8.65
C TYR A 158 13.05 -11.93 8.12
#